data_AF-A0A7L9WIG5-F1
#
_entry.id   AF-A0A7L9WIG5-F1
#
_cell.length_a   1.000
_cell.length_b   1.000
_cell.length_c   1.000
_cell.angle_alpha   90.00
_cell.angle_beta   90.00
_cell.angle_gamma   90.00
#
_symmetry.space_group_name_H-M   'P 1'
#
loop_
_entity.id
_entity.type
_entity.pdbx_description
1 polymer ?
#
loop_
_entity_poly.entity_id
_entity_poly.type
_entity_poly.pdbx_seq_one_letter_code
_entity_poly.pdbx_strand_id
1 'polypeptide(L)'
;MVFWFVSIALAFAVAVLLCRAALHGGARATGPAAQFDMRVYRDQLAEVDRDLARGVISAPEAERLRTEISRRVLSADSAIRHADDTEIAPAQRAPGAGRPMAMVLAGTVFIAALCMYVWLGAPGYPDMPRSSRILAAKSALDSRPSQPQAEARMDGPVSVPDMNPAPEYVELMDKLRATVATRPDDIRGFRLLAQNEATLGNFKAGYEAQSRVIALAGAAATGQDYADYADMMILSAGGLISAEASDALQNALKRDPTNGAATYYTGLLMAQTGRPDIAFRLWDGLLRRSAEDAPWMPPIRSQIDQVAQRAGQPRYQQPTPQETLSGPSAADIDAAGEMTPEARQEMVQGMVDGLSSRLATQGGSVEEWARLINALGVLGQKDRASAIYKEAVQVFAGKDAALATLAGAANQAGISE
;
A
#
# COMPACT_ATOMS: atom_id res chain seq x y z
N MET A 1 -26.30 15.82 -3.83
CA MET A 1 -27.07 16.40 -4.96
C MET A 1 -26.19 16.93 -6.08
N VAL A 2 -25.18 17.77 -5.79
CA VAL A 2 -24.25 18.31 -6.81
C VAL A 2 -23.54 17.20 -7.60
N PHE A 3 -23.04 16.15 -6.94
CA PHE A 3 -22.41 15.00 -7.60
C PHE A 3 -23.31 14.38 -8.69
N TRP A 4 -24.58 14.13 -8.38
CA TRP A 4 -25.54 13.55 -9.32
C TRP A 4 -25.78 14.44 -10.54
N PHE A 5 -25.96 15.76 -10.32
CA PHE A 5 -26.12 16.71 -11.41
C PHE A 5 -24.90 16.73 -12.33
N VAL A 6 -23.69 16.77 -11.77
CA VAL A 6 -22.45 16.80 -12.56
C VAL A 6 -22.25 15.50 -13.34
N SER A 7 -22.43 14.35 -12.70
CA SER A 7 -22.27 13.03 -13.33
C SER A 7 -23.29 12.80 -14.46
N ILE A 8 -24.55 13.18 -14.25
CA ILE A 8 -25.60 13.07 -15.29
C ILE A 8 -25.32 14.04 -16.44
N ALA A 9 -24.94 15.30 -16.14
CA ALA A 9 -24.60 16.29 -17.17
C ALA A 9 -23.41 15.84 -18.01
N LEU A 10 -22.37 15.28 -17.39
CA LEU A 10 -21.20 14.75 -18.08
C LEU A 10 -21.55 13.54 -18.95
N ALA A 11 -22.31 12.58 -18.42
CA ALA A 11 -22.77 11.42 -19.17
C ALA A 11 -23.63 11.83 -20.38
N PHE A 12 -24.52 12.81 -20.20
CA PHE A 12 -25.32 13.36 -21.29
C PHE A 12 -24.45 14.05 -22.35
N ALA A 13 -23.47 14.86 -21.95
CA ALA A 13 -22.55 15.50 -22.88
C ALA A 13 -21.75 14.47 -23.70
N VAL A 14 -21.25 13.41 -23.07
CA VAL A 14 -20.56 12.30 -23.76
C VAL A 14 -21.50 11.58 -24.73
N ALA A 15 -22.73 11.27 -24.31
CA ALA A 15 -23.73 10.64 -25.17
C ALA A 15 -24.05 11.50 -26.41
N VAL A 16 -24.22 12.82 -26.23
CA VAL A 16 -24.43 13.76 -27.34
C VAL A 16 -23.23 13.76 -28.30
N LEU A 17 -21.99 13.76 -27.79
CA LEU A 17 -20.80 13.72 -28.62
C LEU A 17 -20.68 12.41 -29.42
N LEU A 18 -20.94 11.27 -28.78
CA LEU A 18 -20.94 9.95 -29.43
C LEU A 18 -22.03 9.84 -30.48
N CYS A 19 -23.26 10.29 -30.17
CA CYS A 19 -24.33 10.39 -31.15
C CYS A 19 -23.91 11.30 -32.31
N ARG A 20 -23.37 12.49 -32.05
CA ARG A 20 -22.94 13.41 -33.11
C ARG A 20 -21.88 12.78 -34.02
N ALA A 21 -20.90 12.09 -33.45
CA ALA A 21 -19.85 11.39 -34.18
C ALA A 21 -20.41 10.26 -35.05
N ALA A 22 -21.28 9.41 -34.49
CA ALA A 22 -21.95 8.34 -35.25
C ALA A 22 -22.82 8.90 -36.40
N LEU A 23 -23.45 10.05 -36.18
CA LEU A 23 -24.28 10.72 -37.19
C LEU A 23 -23.47 11.41 -38.29
N HIS A 24 -22.22 11.83 -38.02
CA HIS A 24 -21.34 12.48 -39.00
C HIS A 24 -20.35 11.52 -39.67
N GLY A 25 -20.11 10.33 -39.10
CA GLY A 25 -19.18 9.32 -39.65
C GLY A 25 -19.65 8.66 -40.95
N GLY A 26 -20.95 8.67 -41.24
CA GLY A 26 -21.50 8.11 -42.48
C GLY A 26 -21.36 8.99 -43.73
N ALA A 27 -20.98 10.27 -43.57
CA ALA A 27 -20.86 11.21 -44.69
C ALA A 27 -19.45 11.27 -45.32
N ARG A 28 -18.49 10.51 -44.76
CA ARG A 28 -17.15 10.33 -45.33
C ARG A 28 -17.01 8.94 -45.97
N ALA A 29 -18.04 8.47 -46.66
CA ALA A 29 -17.77 7.69 -47.85
C ALA A 29 -17.05 8.64 -48.80
N THR A 30 -15.78 8.36 -49.10
CA THR A 30 -15.04 8.98 -50.20
C THR A 30 -15.98 9.19 -51.39
N GLY A 31 -16.27 10.44 -51.74
CA GLY A 31 -16.96 10.72 -53.00
C GLY A 31 -16.20 10.06 -54.16
N PRO A 32 -16.88 9.68 -55.26
CA PRO A 32 -16.26 8.85 -56.29
C PRO A 32 -14.96 9.51 -56.78
N ALA A 33 -13.83 8.81 -56.66
CA ALA A 33 -12.51 9.29 -57.10
C ALA A 33 -12.54 9.89 -58.52
N ALA A 34 -13.45 9.38 -59.36
CA ALA A 34 -13.73 9.83 -60.71
C ALA A 34 -14.09 11.33 -60.86
N GLN A 35 -14.71 11.98 -59.86
CA GLN A 35 -15.01 13.42 -59.95
C GLN A 35 -13.77 14.30 -59.72
N PHE A 36 -12.79 13.81 -58.96
CA PHE A 36 -11.53 14.51 -58.73
C PHE A 36 -10.61 14.38 -59.97
N ASP A 37 -10.59 13.20 -60.58
CA ASP A 37 -9.81 12.89 -61.79
C ASP A 37 -10.22 13.77 -62.99
N MET A 38 -11.51 14.10 -63.14
CA MET A 38 -12.02 14.95 -64.23
C MET A 38 -11.43 16.37 -64.22
N ARG A 39 -11.19 16.95 -63.03
CA ARG A 39 -10.58 18.29 -62.92
C ARG A 39 -9.10 18.25 -63.31
N VAL A 40 -8.40 17.21 -62.86
CA VAL A 40 -6.97 16.99 -63.17
C VAL A 40 -6.75 16.85 -64.68
N TYR A 41 -7.59 16.08 -65.38
CA TYR A 41 -7.45 15.91 -66.83
C TYR A 41 -7.73 17.19 -67.63
N ARG A 42 -8.64 18.07 -67.15
CA ARG A 42 -8.87 19.38 -67.78
C ARG A 42 -7.66 20.30 -67.65
N ASP A 43 -7.03 20.31 -66.47
CA ASP A 43 -5.82 21.09 -66.23
C ASP A 43 -4.65 20.57 -67.09
N GLN A 44 -4.52 19.25 -67.26
CA GLN A 44 -3.51 18.65 -68.14
C GLN A 44 -3.68 19.04 -69.61
N LEU A 45 -4.92 19.10 -70.12
CA LEU A 45 -5.21 19.60 -71.48
C LEU A 45 -4.82 21.08 -71.62
N ALA A 46 -5.14 21.92 -70.63
CA ALA A 46 -4.77 23.33 -70.63
C ALA A 46 -3.24 23.55 -70.48
N GLU A 47 -2.52 22.59 -69.92
CA GLU A 47 -1.06 22.60 -69.85
C GLU A 47 -0.41 22.27 -71.19
N VAL A 48 -0.89 21.24 -71.90
CA VAL A 48 -0.45 20.92 -73.27
C VAL A 48 -0.61 22.12 -74.21
N ASP A 49 -1.69 22.89 -74.06
CA ASP A 49 -1.96 24.09 -74.86
C ASP A 49 -0.97 25.22 -74.57
N ARG A 50 -0.63 25.39 -73.30
CA ARG A 50 0.38 26.37 -72.87
C ARG A 50 1.77 25.97 -73.34
N ASP A 51 2.11 24.69 -73.31
CA ASP A 51 3.42 24.20 -73.73
C ASP A 51 3.60 24.25 -75.25
N LEU A 52 2.53 24.01 -76.01
CA LEU A 52 2.51 24.26 -77.46
C LEU A 52 2.69 25.74 -77.78
N ALA A 53 1.98 26.63 -77.07
CA ALA A 53 2.09 28.08 -77.26
C ALA A 53 3.48 28.63 -76.89
N ARG A 54 4.17 28.00 -75.93
CA ARG A 54 5.55 28.34 -75.54
C ARG A 54 6.62 27.68 -76.42
N GLY A 55 6.24 26.82 -77.37
CA GLY A 55 7.16 26.08 -78.24
C GLY A 55 7.99 25.00 -77.52
N VAL A 56 7.54 24.56 -76.33
CA VAL A 56 8.22 23.51 -75.54
C VAL A 56 8.01 22.13 -76.16
N ILE A 57 6.86 21.93 -76.81
CA ILE A 57 6.50 20.71 -77.52
C ILE A 57 6.16 21.01 -78.98
N SER A 58 6.43 20.07 -79.88
CA SER A 58 6.09 20.22 -81.29
C SER A 58 4.59 20.01 -81.55
N ALA A 59 4.05 20.64 -82.60
CA ALA A 59 2.64 20.45 -83.01
C ALA A 59 2.21 18.97 -83.14
N PRO A 60 3.00 18.05 -83.73
CA PRO A 60 2.63 16.63 -83.78
C PRO A 60 2.66 15.93 -82.41
N GLU A 61 3.48 16.39 -81.46
CA GLU A 61 3.50 15.85 -80.09
C GLU A 61 2.31 16.33 -79.27
N ALA A 62 1.93 17.59 -79.42
CA ALA A 62 0.74 18.15 -78.77
C ALA A 62 -0.55 17.42 -79.20
N GLU A 63 -0.68 17.12 -80.50
CA GLU A 63 -1.81 16.34 -81.02
C GLU A 63 -1.87 14.91 -80.44
N ARG A 64 -0.72 14.26 -80.26
CA ARG A 64 -0.65 12.93 -79.62
C ARG A 64 -1.07 12.99 -78.15
N LEU A 65 -0.53 13.94 -77.39
CA LEU A 65 -0.86 14.15 -75.97
C LEU A 65 -2.34 14.47 -75.78
N ARG A 66 -2.92 15.37 -76.60
CA ARG A 66 -4.34 15.69 -76.59
C ARG A 66 -5.21 14.46 -76.85
N THR A 67 -4.82 13.63 -77.81
CA THR A 67 -5.54 12.40 -78.15
C THR A 67 -5.50 11.38 -77.00
N GLU A 68 -4.35 11.22 -76.35
CA GLU A 68 -4.21 10.28 -75.22
C GLU A 68 -4.99 10.77 -73.98
N ILE A 69 -4.89 12.05 -73.61
CA ILE A 69 -5.63 12.63 -72.49
C ILE A 69 -7.13 12.58 -72.77
N SER A 70 -7.58 12.90 -73.99
CA SER A 70 -8.99 12.81 -74.38
C SER A 70 -9.53 11.38 -74.31
N ARG A 71 -8.72 10.38 -74.69
CA ARG A 71 -9.08 8.96 -74.53
C ARG A 71 -9.23 8.58 -73.06
N ARG A 72 -8.35 9.07 -72.18
CA ARG A 72 -8.44 8.84 -70.72
C ARG A 72 -9.66 9.52 -70.10
N VAL A 73 -9.97 10.75 -70.51
CA VAL A 73 -11.21 11.45 -70.11
C VAL A 73 -12.45 10.68 -70.53
N LEU A 74 -12.51 10.20 -71.77
CA LEU A 74 -13.63 9.39 -72.24
C LEU A 74 -13.74 8.05 -71.50
N SER A 75 -12.63 7.42 -71.15
CA SER A 75 -12.64 6.19 -70.35
C SER A 75 -13.14 6.44 -68.91
N ALA A 76 -12.77 7.56 -68.31
CA ALA A 76 -13.25 7.98 -67.00
C ALA A 76 -14.74 8.37 -67.04
N ASP A 77 -15.18 9.08 -68.09
CA ASP A 77 -16.59 9.42 -68.32
C ASP A 77 -17.42 8.16 -68.59
N SER A 78 -16.90 7.18 -69.32
CA SER A 78 -17.57 5.88 -69.49
C SER A 78 -17.64 5.07 -68.19
N ALA A 79 -16.64 5.19 -67.30
CA ALA A 79 -16.68 4.56 -65.98
C ALA A 79 -17.70 5.23 -65.05
N ILE A 80 -17.86 6.56 -65.15
CA ILE A 80 -18.93 7.31 -64.46
C ILE A 80 -20.30 6.92 -65.03
N ARG A 81 -20.45 6.87 -66.35
CA ARG A 81 -21.70 6.47 -67.01
C ARG A 81 -22.05 5.01 -66.76
N HIS A 82 -21.08 4.09 -66.70
CA HIS A 82 -21.35 2.71 -66.31
C HIS A 82 -21.68 2.57 -64.83
N ALA A 83 -21.21 3.48 -63.95
CA ALA A 83 -21.66 3.56 -62.58
C ALA A 83 -23.08 4.15 -62.44
N ASP A 84 -23.52 5.00 -63.38
CA ASP A 84 -24.89 5.54 -63.48
C ASP A 84 -25.87 4.57 -64.21
N ASP A 85 -25.41 3.85 -65.24
CA ASP A 85 -26.19 2.93 -66.08
C ASP A 85 -26.29 1.51 -65.49
N THR A 86 -25.40 1.14 -64.56
CA THR A 86 -25.65 0.00 -63.69
C THR A 86 -26.70 0.45 -62.68
N GLU A 87 -27.97 0.37 -63.08
CA GLU A 87 -29.11 0.30 -62.16
C GLU A 87 -28.88 -0.89 -61.22
N ILE A 88 -28.09 -0.65 -60.17
CA ILE A 88 -28.32 -1.29 -58.89
C ILE A 88 -29.70 -0.76 -58.51
N ALA A 89 -30.72 -1.59 -58.77
CA ALA A 89 -32.08 -1.45 -58.26
C ALA A 89 -32.02 -0.68 -56.95
N PRO A 90 -32.75 0.45 -56.81
CA PRO A 90 -32.45 1.47 -55.82
C PRO A 90 -32.18 0.74 -54.53
N ALA A 91 -30.91 0.68 -54.11
CA ALA A 91 -30.57 0.03 -52.87
C ALA A 91 -31.45 0.79 -51.90
N GLN A 92 -32.50 0.12 -51.42
CA GLN A 92 -33.49 0.74 -50.57
C GLN A 92 -32.61 1.36 -49.50
N ARG A 93 -32.55 2.70 -49.49
CA ARG A 93 -31.98 3.41 -48.36
C ARG A 93 -32.92 3.01 -47.25
N ALA A 94 -32.63 1.88 -46.60
CA ALA A 94 -33.34 1.43 -45.45
C ALA A 94 -33.33 2.66 -44.55
N PRO A 95 -34.51 3.22 -44.19
CA PRO A 95 -34.57 4.44 -43.41
C PRO A 95 -33.70 4.17 -42.18
N GLY A 96 -32.66 4.99 -42.00
CA GLY A 96 -31.43 4.58 -41.31
C GLY A 96 -31.62 3.78 -40.03
N ALA A 97 -31.65 2.44 -40.14
CA ALA A 97 -31.91 1.53 -39.03
C ALA A 97 -30.80 1.54 -37.97
N GLY A 98 -29.61 2.07 -38.31
CA GLY A 98 -28.55 2.31 -37.35
C GLY A 98 -28.90 3.35 -36.27
N ARG A 99 -29.77 4.32 -36.57
CA ARG A 99 -30.20 5.35 -35.61
C ARG A 99 -31.09 4.80 -34.49
N PRO A 100 -32.22 4.11 -34.76
CA PRO A 100 -33.04 3.51 -33.70
C PRO A 100 -32.26 2.43 -32.94
N MET A 101 -31.43 1.63 -33.62
CA MET A 101 -30.57 0.62 -32.98
C MET A 101 -29.57 1.28 -32.01
N ALA A 102 -28.91 2.36 -32.40
CA ALA A 102 -27.98 3.10 -31.53
C ALA A 102 -28.68 3.77 -30.35
N MET A 103 -29.90 4.29 -30.54
CA MET A 103 -30.69 4.87 -29.45
C MET A 103 -31.16 3.81 -28.45
N VAL A 104 -31.61 2.64 -28.94
CA VAL A 104 -31.97 1.50 -28.09
C VAL A 104 -30.75 1.05 -27.29
N LEU A 105 -29.61 0.83 -27.94
CA LEU A 105 -28.38 0.42 -27.26
C LEU A 105 -27.93 1.43 -26.20
N ALA A 106 -27.96 2.73 -26.52
CA ALA A 106 -27.62 3.79 -25.56
C ALA A 106 -28.58 3.82 -24.37
N GLY A 107 -29.89 3.67 -24.62
CA GLY A 107 -30.91 3.56 -23.58
C GLY A 107 -30.70 2.33 -22.70
N THR A 108 -30.40 1.18 -23.30
CA THR A 108 -30.11 -0.07 -22.57
C THR A 108 -28.88 0.09 -21.69
N VAL A 109 -27.80 0.69 -22.19
CA VAL A 109 -26.58 0.95 -21.40
C VAL A 109 -26.88 1.89 -20.23
N PHE A 110 -27.65 2.97 -20.45
CA PHE A 110 -28.01 3.91 -19.39
C PHE A 110 -28.87 3.25 -18.31
N ILE A 111 -29.91 2.51 -18.70
CA ILE A 111 -30.78 1.78 -17.76
C ILE A 111 -29.97 0.72 -17.02
N ALA A 112 -29.12 -0.05 -17.70
CA ALA A 112 -28.26 -1.04 -17.08
C ALA A 112 -27.32 -0.41 -16.05
N ALA A 113 -26.70 0.74 -16.38
CA ALA A 113 -25.84 1.47 -15.45
C ALA A 113 -26.62 1.95 -14.20
N LEU A 114 -27.84 2.44 -14.37
CA LEU A 114 -28.69 2.91 -13.28
C LEU A 114 -29.14 1.74 -12.39
N CYS A 115 -29.57 0.62 -12.99
CA CYS A 115 -29.89 -0.62 -12.28
C CYS A 115 -28.66 -1.16 -11.53
N MET A 116 -27.48 -1.13 -12.14
CA MET A 116 -26.23 -1.58 -11.52
C MET A 116 -25.85 -0.69 -10.34
N TYR A 117 -26.03 0.62 -10.44
CA TYR A 117 -25.82 1.52 -9.30
C TYR A 117 -26.83 1.28 -8.17
N VAL A 118 -28.11 1.03 -8.48
CA VAL A 118 -29.12 0.71 -7.47
C VAL A 118 -28.81 -0.64 -6.79
N TRP A 119 -28.28 -1.60 -7.55
CA TRP A 119 -27.96 -2.93 -7.04
C TRP A 119 -26.65 -2.99 -6.24
N LEU A 120 -25.60 -2.29 -6.69
CA LEU A 120 -24.24 -2.39 -6.14
C LEU A 120 -23.81 -1.15 -5.33
N GLY A 121 -24.42 0.01 -5.60
CA GLY A 121 -24.10 1.27 -4.94
C GLY A 121 -24.78 1.43 -3.58
N ALA A 122 -24.57 2.60 -2.98
CA ALA A 122 -25.20 2.97 -1.70
C ALA A 122 -26.07 4.22 -1.88
N PRO A 123 -27.30 4.09 -2.42
CA PRO A 123 -28.21 5.22 -2.59
C PRO A 123 -28.49 5.90 -1.24
N GLY A 124 -28.40 7.24 -1.21
CA GLY A 124 -28.67 8.02 0.00
C GLY A 124 -27.50 8.12 0.97
N TYR A 125 -26.34 7.50 0.70
CA TYR A 125 -25.15 7.69 1.52
C TYR A 125 -24.61 9.12 1.35
N PRO A 126 -24.57 9.93 2.42
CA PRO A 126 -24.07 11.30 2.32
C PRO A 126 -22.55 11.32 2.17
N ASP A 127 -22.02 12.44 1.66
CA ASP A 127 -20.59 12.68 1.69
C ASP A 127 -20.10 12.67 3.15
N MET A 128 -18.92 12.08 3.39
CA MET A 128 -18.30 12.02 4.72
C MET A 128 -17.11 12.99 4.80
N PRO A 129 -17.37 14.31 4.94
CA PRO A 129 -16.30 15.30 5.06
C PRO A 129 -15.40 14.98 6.26
N ARG A 130 -14.13 15.41 6.17
CA ARG A 130 -13.14 15.10 7.21
C ARG A 130 -13.59 15.56 8.61
N SER A 131 -14.25 16.70 8.72
CA SER A 131 -14.76 17.23 9.99
C SER A 131 -15.81 16.32 10.63
N SER A 132 -16.77 15.82 9.87
CA SER A 132 -17.80 14.92 10.40
C SER A 132 -17.21 13.59 10.85
N ARG A 133 -16.23 13.05 10.12
CA ARG A 133 -15.51 11.82 10.52
C ARG A 133 -14.73 12.00 11.81
N ILE A 134 -14.07 13.13 12.01
CA ILE A 134 -13.35 13.42 13.26
C ILE A 134 -14.33 13.54 14.43
N LEU A 135 -15.48 14.22 14.22
CA LEU A 135 -16.51 14.33 15.25
C LEU A 135 -17.12 12.98 15.61
N ALA A 136 -17.43 12.15 14.61
CA ALA A 136 -17.93 10.79 14.82
C ALA A 136 -16.92 9.93 15.59
N ALA A 137 -15.63 10.01 15.24
CA ALA A 137 -14.57 9.32 15.97
C ALA A 137 -14.45 9.79 17.42
N LYS A 138 -14.56 11.10 17.67
CA LYS A 138 -14.58 11.64 19.03
C LYS A 138 -15.78 11.12 19.81
N SER A 139 -16.98 11.17 19.21
CA SER A 139 -18.19 10.62 19.84
C SER A 139 -18.03 9.14 20.17
N ALA A 140 -17.41 8.35 19.29
CA ALA A 140 -17.16 6.93 19.53
C ALA A 140 -16.16 6.69 20.68
N LEU A 141 -15.14 7.55 20.84
CA LEU A 141 -14.22 7.52 21.98
C LEU A 141 -14.93 7.93 23.28
N ASP A 142 -15.78 8.96 23.23
CA ASP A 142 -16.48 9.48 24.40
C ASP A 142 -17.61 8.52 24.86
N SER A 143 -18.24 7.79 23.94
CA SER A 143 -19.34 6.86 24.21
C SER A 143 -18.90 5.41 24.44
N ARG A 144 -17.65 5.18 24.84
CA ARG A 144 -17.14 3.82 25.08
C ARG A 144 -17.84 3.20 26.31
N PRO A 145 -18.08 1.88 26.29
CA PRO A 145 -18.61 1.19 27.45
C PRO A 145 -17.59 1.21 28.59
N SER A 146 -18.11 1.18 29.83
CA SER A 146 -17.30 0.84 31.00
C SER A 146 -16.75 -0.59 30.87
N GLN A 147 -15.68 -0.92 31.58
CA GLN A 147 -15.08 -2.26 31.58
C GLN A 147 -16.11 -3.39 31.81
N PRO A 148 -16.99 -3.35 32.83
CA PRO A 148 -17.95 -4.43 33.04
C PRO A 148 -18.97 -4.57 31.91
N GLN A 149 -19.35 -3.45 31.27
CA GLN A 149 -20.24 -3.47 30.10
C GLN A 149 -19.54 -4.03 28.87
N ALA A 150 -18.24 -3.78 28.71
CA ALA A 150 -17.43 -4.36 27.64
C ALA A 150 -17.32 -5.89 27.81
N GLU A 151 -17.04 -6.35 29.03
CA GLU A 151 -17.00 -7.77 29.40
C GLU A 151 -18.36 -8.45 29.19
N ALA A 152 -19.46 -7.81 29.57
CA ALA A 152 -20.81 -8.37 29.44
C ALA A 152 -21.28 -8.53 27.97
N ARG A 153 -20.62 -7.88 27.01
CA ARG A 153 -20.91 -8.05 25.57
C ARG A 153 -20.27 -9.31 24.98
N MET A 154 -19.42 -9.98 25.73
CA MET A 154 -18.84 -11.26 25.32
C MET A 154 -19.87 -12.38 25.48
N ASP A 155 -20.21 -13.05 24.38
CA ASP A 155 -20.99 -14.28 24.41
C ASP A 155 -20.07 -15.46 24.81
N GLY A 156 -19.89 -15.65 26.11
CA GLY A 156 -19.14 -16.76 26.69
C GLY A 156 -17.71 -16.41 27.12
N PRO A 157 -17.03 -17.34 27.82
CA PRO A 157 -15.65 -17.14 28.26
C PRO A 157 -14.72 -16.91 27.06
N VAL A 158 -13.72 -16.04 27.23
CA VAL A 158 -12.64 -15.86 26.24
C VAL A 158 -12.13 -17.24 25.87
N SER A 159 -12.21 -17.60 24.59
CA SER A 159 -11.65 -18.86 24.07
C SER A 159 -10.13 -18.78 24.16
N VAL A 160 -9.60 -19.07 25.34
CA VAL A 160 -8.19 -19.33 25.53
C VAL A 160 -7.90 -20.74 25.01
N PRO A 161 -6.74 -20.97 24.35
CA PRO A 161 -6.30 -22.33 24.04
C PRO A 161 -6.43 -23.21 25.28
N ASP A 162 -6.80 -24.49 25.13
CA ASP A 162 -6.83 -25.39 26.28
C ASP A 162 -5.42 -25.47 26.88
N MET A 163 -5.23 -24.77 28.00
CA MET A 163 -3.94 -24.64 28.64
C MET A 163 -3.57 -25.90 29.41
N ASN A 164 -4.54 -26.80 29.66
CA ASN A 164 -4.44 -28.00 30.49
C ASN A 164 -3.33 -27.91 31.56
N PRO A 165 -3.42 -26.93 32.49
CA PRO A 165 -2.34 -26.68 33.43
C PRO A 165 -2.11 -27.90 34.31
N ALA A 166 -0.84 -28.18 34.62
CA ALA A 166 -0.48 -29.27 35.52
C ALA A 166 -1.23 -29.11 36.87
N PRO A 167 -1.77 -30.19 37.47
CA PRO A 167 -2.52 -30.12 38.73
C PRO A 167 -1.75 -29.41 39.85
N GLU A 168 -0.43 -29.58 39.90
CA GLU A 168 0.45 -28.92 40.86
C GLU A 168 0.45 -27.40 40.69
N TYR A 169 0.35 -26.91 39.46
CA TYR A 169 0.29 -25.47 39.18
C TYR A 169 -1.05 -24.88 39.63
N VAL A 170 -2.15 -25.61 39.46
CA VAL A 170 -3.48 -25.20 39.97
C VAL A 170 -3.45 -25.10 41.50
N GLU A 171 -2.87 -26.08 42.19
CA GLU A 171 -2.74 -26.06 43.65
C GLU A 171 -1.86 -24.89 44.13
N LEU A 172 -0.76 -24.62 43.43
CA LEU A 172 0.10 -23.46 43.71
C LEU A 172 -0.67 -22.15 43.53
N MET A 173 -1.51 -22.07 42.51
CA MET A 173 -2.36 -20.90 42.25
C MET A 173 -3.35 -20.66 43.39
N ASP A 174 -4.00 -21.71 43.90
CA ASP A 174 -4.92 -21.59 45.03
C ASP A 174 -4.20 -21.16 46.32
N LYS A 175 -3.00 -21.68 46.57
CA LYS A 175 -2.15 -21.22 47.69
C LYS A 175 -1.76 -19.75 47.54
N LEU A 176 -1.42 -19.31 46.33
CA LEU A 176 -1.07 -17.93 46.05
C LEU A 176 -2.26 -16.99 46.26
N ARG A 177 -3.46 -17.34 45.75
CA ARG A 177 -4.71 -16.60 45.99
C ARG A 177 -5.00 -16.44 47.49
N ALA A 178 -4.95 -17.54 48.23
CA ALA A 178 -5.19 -17.54 49.67
C ALA A 178 -4.15 -16.69 50.43
N THR A 179 -2.88 -16.80 50.05
CA THR A 179 -1.79 -16.06 50.70
C THR A 179 -1.93 -14.57 50.47
N VAL A 180 -2.17 -14.13 49.23
CA VAL A 180 -2.33 -12.72 48.87
C VAL A 180 -3.56 -12.11 49.55
N ALA A 181 -4.66 -12.86 49.69
CA ALA A 181 -5.84 -12.41 50.42
C ALA A 181 -5.56 -12.06 51.90
N THR A 182 -4.60 -12.74 52.54
CA THR A 182 -4.18 -12.45 53.93
C THR A 182 -3.14 -11.33 54.04
N ARG A 183 -2.60 -10.84 52.92
CA ARG A 183 -1.50 -9.86 52.87
C ARG A 183 -1.84 -8.70 51.92
N PRO A 184 -2.74 -7.78 52.31
CA PRO A 184 -3.28 -6.74 51.43
C PRO A 184 -2.26 -5.68 50.98
N ASP A 185 -1.10 -5.63 51.63
CA ASP A 185 -0.01 -4.68 51.34
C ASP A 185 1.18 -5.34 50.62
N ASP A 186 1.12 -6.63 50.29
CA ASP A 186 2.19 -7.35 49.61
C ASP A 186 2.14 -7.13 48.08
N ILE A 187 2.77 -6.03 47.64
CA ILE A 187 2.86 -5.68 46.22
C ILE A 187 3.49 -6.79 45.36
N ARG A 188 4.45 -7.55 45.90
CA ARG A 188 5.09 -8.66 45.16
C ARG A 188 4.12 -9.81 44.97
N GLY A 189 3.36 -10.13 46.01
CA GLY A 189 2.27 -11.11 45.95
C GLY A 189 1.24 -10.77 44.88
N PHE A 190 0.77 -9.51 44.84
CA PHE A 190 -0.19 -9.07 43.82
C PHE A 190 0.39 -9.09 42.40
N ARG A 191 1.67 -8.73 42.21
CA ARG A 191 2.31 -8.81 40.88
C ARG A 191 2.40 -10.25 40.39
N LEU A 192 2.80 -11.17 41.27
CA LEU A 192 2.85 -12.59 40.93
C LEU A 192 1.45 -13.13 40.62
N LEU A 193 0.44 -12.76 41.41
CA LEU A 193 -0.94 -13.14 41.17
C LEU A 193 -1.43 -12.65 39.81
N ALA A 194 -1.21 -11.37 39.48
CA ALA A 194 -1.64 -10.79 38.21
C ALA A 194 -1.06 -11.54 36.99
N GLN A 195 0.25 -11.83 37.03
CA GLN A 195 0.94 -12.54 35.95
C GLN A 195 0.42 -13.97 35.78
N ASN A 196 0.32 -14.75 36.87
CA ASN A 196 -0.09 -16.15 36.78
C ASN A 196 -1.57 -16.30 36.41
N GLU A 197 -2.45 -15.40 36.86
CA GLU A 197 -3.86 -15.37 36.43
C GLU A 197 -3.98 -15.06 34.94
N ALA A 198 -3.22 -14.09 34.43
CA ALA A 198 -3.18 -13.80 33.01
C ALA A 198 -2.64 -14.99 32.19
N THR A 199 -1.61 -15.69 32.69
CA THR A 199 -1.10 -16.93 32.08
C THR A 199 -2.16 -18.02 32.03
N LEU A 200 -3.08 -18.09 33.01
CA LEU A 200 -4.21 -19.03 33.03
C LEU A 200 -5.42 -18.57 32.20
N GLY A 201 -5.35 -17.40 31.56
CA GLY A 201 -6.49 -16.81 30.85
C GLY A 201 -7.53 -16.15 31.75
N ASN A 202 -7.30 -16.09 33.07
CA ASN A 202 -8.16 -15.42 34.05
C ASN A 202 -7.88 -13.91 34.07
N PHE A 203 -8.00 -13.25 32.91
CA PHE A 203 -7.61 -11.85 32.74
C PHE A 203 -8.32 -10.89 33.69
N LYS A 204 -9.56 -11.21 34.08
CA LYS A 204 -10.31 -10.42 35.07
C LYS A 204 -9.64 -10.40 36.45
N ALA A 205 -9.36 -11.59 36.99
CA ALA A 205 -8.62 -11.71 38.24
C ALA A 205 -7.21 -11.09 38.11
N GLY A 206 -6.59 -11.24 36.94
CA GLY A 206 -5.31 -10.62 36.60
C GLY A 206 -5.32 -9.10 36.75
N TYR A 207 -6.24 -8.41 36.07
CA TYR A 207 -6.30 -6.94 36.16
C TYR A 207 -6.76 -6.46 37.54
N GLU A 208 -7.61 -7.21 38.24
CA GLU A 208 -8.01 -6.88 39.62
C GLU A 208 -6.78 -6.90 40.54
N ALA A 209 -5.93 -7.92 40.44
CA ALA A 209 -4.66 -7.98 41.16
C ALA A 209 -3.68 -6.87 40.72
N GLN A 210 -3.58 -6.59 39.43
CA GLN A 210 -2.73 -5.52 38.90
C GLN A 210 -3.18 -4.13 39.36
N SER A 211 -4.49 -3.91 39.53
CA SER A 211 -5.02 -2.66 40.10
C SER A 211 -4.52 -2.43 41.53
N ARG A 212 -4.34 -3.51 42.31
CA ARG A 212 -3.74 -3.46 43.65
C ARG A 212 -2.25 -3.13 43.59
N VAL A 213 -1.53 -3.67 42.61
CA VAL A 213 -0.11 -3.30 42.36
C VAL A 213 0.01 -1.79 42.13
N ILE A 214 -0.82 -1.24 41.24
CA ILE A 214 -0.83 0.19 40.92
C ILE A 214 -1.20 1.02 42.16
N ALA A 215 -2.23 0.61 42.91
CA ALA A 215 -2.66 1.33 44.10
C ALA A 215 -1.58 1.35 45.20
N LEU A 216 -0.90 0.23 45.44
CA LEU A 216 0.18 0.11 46.43
C LEU A 216 1.46 0.84 45.98
N ALA A 217 1.77 0.83 44.68
CA ALA A 217 2.91 1.56 44.14
C ALA A 217 2.70 3.08 44.16
N GLY A 218 1.44 3.54 44.03
CA GLY A 218 1.08 4.96 44.05
C GLY A 218 1.86 5.75 42.98
N ALA A 219 2.62 6.76 43.42
CA ALA A 219 3.43 7.58 42.53
C ALA A 219 4.59 6.80 41.86
N ALA A 220 5.02 5.67 42.43
CA ALA A 220 6.06 4.83 41.87
C ALA A 220 5.57 3.84 40.80
N ALA A 221 4.25 3.80 40.54
CA ALA A 221 3.69 2.95 39.48
C ALA A 221 4.28 3.31 38.12
N THR A 222 4.79 2.31 37.41
CA THR A 222 5.52 2.47 36.14
C THR A 222 4.59 2.51 34.94
N GLY A 223 5.10 2.90 33.77
CA GLY A 223 4.36 2.79 32.52
C GLY A 223 3.96 1.35 32.20
N GLN A 224 4.84 0.38 32.51
CA GLN A 224 4.57 -1.04 32.31
C GLN A 224 3.44 -1.55 33.22
N ASP A 225 3.38 -1.12 34.49
CA ASP A 225 2.30 -1.54 35.39
C ASP A 225 0.91 -1.18 34.83
N TYR A 226 0.78 0.01 34.21
CA TYR A 226 -0.45 0.44 33.54
C TYR A 226 -0.66 -0.24 32.17
N ALA A 227 0.40 -0.59 31.45
CA ALA A 227 0.30 -1.30 30.18
C ALA A 227 -0.22 -2.73 30.39
N ASP A 228 0.31 -3.46 31.38
CA ASP A 228 -0.15 -4.80 31.76
C ASP A 228 -1.60 -4.76 32.26
N TYR A 229 -1.95 -3.73 33.04
CA TYR A 229 -3.33 -3.52 33.50
C TYR A 229 -4.30 -3.33 32.33
N ALA A 230 -3.95 -2.46 31.37
CA ALA A 230 -4.76 -2.24 30.19
C ALA A 230 -4.87 -3.50 29.31
N ASP A 231 -3.76 -4.20 29.08
CA ASP A 231 -3.70 -5.44 28.29
C ASP A 231 -4.69 -6.48 28.83
N MET A 232 -4.62 -6.77 30.13
CA MET A 232 -5.53 -7.74 30.77
C MET A 232 -7.00 -7.30 30.70
N MET A 233 -7.30 -6.00 30.86
CA MET A 233 -8.67 -5.49 30.68
C MET A 233 -9.18 -5.63 29.25
N ILE A 234 -8.31 -5.42 28.26
CA ILE A 234 -8.66 -5.55 26.85
C ILE A 234 -8.90 -7.02 26.51
N LEU A 235 -8.05 -7.92 27.01
CA LEU A 235 -8.20 -9.36 26.83
C LEU A 235 -9.46 -9.90 27.51
N SER A 236 -9.80 -9.43 28.71
CA SER A 236 -11.04 -9.84 29.39
C SER A 236 -12.31 -9.38 28.66
N ALA A 237 -12.22 -8.31 27.85
CA ALA A 237 -13.28 -7.80 27.00
C ALA A 237 -13.17 -8.26 25.53
N GLY A 238 -12.38 -9.32 25.24
CA GLY A 238 -12.24 -9.91 23.90
C GLY A 238 -11.65 -8.97 22.84
N GLY A 239 -10.77 -8.06 23.25
CA GLY A 239 -10.14 -7.09 22.35
C GLY A 239 -10.90 -5.76 22.22
N LEU A 240 -12.05 -5.60 22.88
CA LEU A 240 -12.75 -4.32 22.96
C LEU A 240 -12.06 -3.42 24.00
N ILE A 241 -11.68 -2.21 23.59
CA ILE A 241 -11.00 -1.25 24.47
C ILE A 241 -12.06 -0.39 25.17
N SER A 242 -12.28 -0.66 26.46
CA SER A 242 -13.18 0.09 27.34
C SER A 242 -12.68 1.51 27.64
N ALA A 243 -13.52 2.32 28.29
CA ALA A 243 -13.14 3.64 28.76
C ALA A 243 -11.94 3.56 29.74
N GLU A 244 -12.02 2.68 30.73
CA GLU A 244 -11.02 2.52 31.78
C GLU A 244 -9.71 1.90 31.23
N ALA A 245 -9.79 0.93 30.32
CA ALA A 245 -8.61 0.40 29.64
C ALA A 245 -7.87 1.50 28.86
N SER A 246 -8.63 2.39 28.19
CA SER A 246 -8.03 3.53 27.50
C SER A 246 -7.38 4.54 28.44
N ASP A 247 -7.92 4.75 29.63
CA ASP A 247 -7.31 5.61 30.63
C ASP A 247 -6.01 4.98 31.18
N ALA A 248 -5.98 3.66 31.34
CA ALA A 248 -4.78 2.93 31.68
C ALA A 248 -3.70 3.06 30.58
N LEU A 249 -4.06 2.90 29.30
CA LEU A 249 -3.14 3.13 28.17
C LEU A 249 -2.56 4.55 28.15
N GLN A 250 -3.40 5.56 28.40
CA GLN A 250 -2.94 6.95 28.51
C GLN A 250 -1.98 7.13 29.70
N ASN A 251 -2.25 6.50 30.84
CA ASN A 251 -1.37 6.54 32.01
C ASN A 251 -0.04 5.83 31.76
N ALA A 252 -0.05 4.74 31.01
CA ALA A 252 1.14 4.03 30.57
C ALA A 252 2.02 4.95 29.70
N LEU A 253 1.45 5.52 28.62
CA LEU A 253 2.20 6.39 27.70
C LEU A 253 2.65 7.72 28.31
N LYS A 254 1.93 8.25 29.31
CA LYS A 254 2.37 9.43 30.08
C LYS A 254 3.64 9.15 30.89
N ARG A 255 3.82 7.92 31.36
CA ARG A 255 4.97 7.50 32.19
C ARG A 255 6.11 6.95 31.35
N ASP A 256 5.78 6.21 30.31
CA ASP A 256 6.71 5.65 29.34
C ASP A 256 6.16 5.87 27.92
N PRO A 257 6.56 6.97 27.25
CA PRO A 257 6.16 7.25 25.88
C PRO A 257 6.65 6.21 24.86
N THR A 258 7.62 5.36 25.22
CA THR A 258 8.18 4.34 24.35
C THR A 258 7.54 2.96 24.52
N ASN A 259 6.60 2.82 25.46
CA ASN A 259 5.95 1.55 25.76
C ASN A 259 5.26 0.96 24.51
N GLY A 260 5.74 -0.21 24.08
CA GLY A 260 5.30 -0.85 22.84
C GLY A 260 3.85 -1.35 22.91
N ALA A 261 3.49 -2.07 23.97
CA ALA A 261 2.14 -2.59 24.18
C ALA A 261 1.11 -1.46 24.26
N ALA A 262 1.38 -0.41 25.04
CA ALA A 262 0.49 0.73 25.15
C ALA A 262 0.33 1.49 23.82
N THR A 263 1.40 1.62 23.04
CA THR A 263 1.35 2.21 21.69
C THR A 263 0.51 1.35 20.75
N TYR A 264 0.71 0.03 20.76
CA TYR A 264 -0.04 -0.91 19.93
C TYR A 264 -1.54 -0.79 20.18
N TYR A 265 -1.97 -0.90 21.45
CA TYR A 265 -3.39 -0.81 21.82
C TYR A 265 -3.97 0.57 21.59
N THR A 266 -3.21 1.64 21.79
CA THR A 266 -3.67 2.99 21.42
C THR A 266 -3.89 3.10 19.91
N GLY A 267 -3.01 2.50 19.09
CA GLY A 267 -3.22 2.42 17.65
C GLY A 267 -4.46 1.60 17.28
N LEU A 268 -4.68 0.46 17.95
CA LEU A 268 -5.88 -0.37 17.77
C LEU A 268 -7.16 0.40 18.11
N LEU A 269 -7.16 1.14 19.22
CA LEU A 269 -8.27 2.01 19.62
C LEU A 269 -8.58 3.04 18.52
N MET A 270 -7.55 3.69 17.98
CA MET A 270 -7.71 4.66 16.90
C MET A 270 -8.24 4.01 15.62
N ALA A 271 -7.83 2.78 15.30
CA ALA A 271 -8.35 2.04 14.16
C ALA A 271 -9.83 1.66 14.33
N GLN A 272 -10.21 1.18 15.52
CA GLN A 272 -11.59 0.81 15.89
C GLN A 272 -12.54 2.03 15.90
N THR A 273 -12.06 3.19 16.33
CA THR A 273 -12.86 4.43 16.45
C THR A 273 -12.84 5.32 15.19
N GLY A 274 -12.27 4.84 14.08
CA GLY A 274 -12.34 5.56 12.80
C GLY A 274 -11.28 6.65 12.60
N ARG A 275 -10.14 6.54 13.30
CA ARG A 275 -8.93 7.36 13.14
C ARG A 275 -7.75 6.55 12.58
N PRO A 276 -7.88 5.99 11.36
CA PRO A 276 -6.79 5.26 10.71
C PRO A 276 -5.55 6.13 10.49
N ASP A 277 -5.72 7.46 10.39
CA ASP A 277 -4.62 8.43 10.28
C ASP A 277 -3.73 8.49 11.53
N ILE A 278 -4.31 8.33 12.73
CA ILE A 278 -3.54 8.25 13.97
C ILE A 278 -2.99 6.83 14.14
N ALA A 279 -3.83 5.81 13.95
CA ALA A 279 -3.44 4.41 14.07
C ALA A 279 -2.22 4.09 13.20
N PHE A 280 -2.25 4.49 11.93
CA PHE A 280 -1.14 4.30 10.99
C PHE A 280 0.17 4.90 11.51
N ARG A 281 0.16 6.15 11.98
CA ARG A 281 1.38 6.81 12.48
C ARG A 281 1.95 6.13 13.72
N LEU A 282 1.08 5.72 14.64
CA LEU A 282 1.50 5.01 15.85
C LEU A 282 2.11 3.65 15.51
N TRP A 283 1.45 2.89 14.63
CA TRP A 283 1.89 1.56 14.23
C TRP A 283 3.11 1.55 13.32
N ASP A 284 3.20 2.43 12.31
CA ASP A 284 4.40 2.53 11.45
C ASP A 284 5.63 2.93 12.29
N GLY A 285 5.47 3.94 13.14
CA GLY A 285 6.52 4.32 14.07
C GLY A 285 6.91 3.18 15.01
N LEU A 286 5.95 2.35 15.44
CA LEU A 286 6.19 1.22 16.34
C LEU A 286 6.92 0.09 15.60
N LEU A 287 6.49 -0.27 14.38
CA LEU A 287 7.17 -1.26 13.54
C LEU A 287 8.64 -0.92 13.32
N ARG A 288 8.96 0.36 13.08
CA ARG A 288 10.32 0.81 12.77
C ARG A 288 11.30 0.73 13.95
N ARG A 289 10.79 0.72 15.20
CA ARG A 289 11.63 0.76 16.41
C ARG A 289 11.55 -0.50 17.26
N SER A 290 10.66 -1.43 16.93
CA SER A 290 10.45 -2.65 17.70
C SER A 290 11.40 -3.74 17.25
N ALA A 291 11.80 -4.61 18.18
CA ALA A 291 12.41 -5.88 17.85
C ALA A 291 11.45 -6.75 17.02
N GLU A 292 11.96 -7.65 16.19
CA GLU A 292 11.16 -8.48 15.29
C GLU A 292 10.22 -9.44 16.02
N ASP A 293 10.66 -9.93 17.19
CA ASP A 293 9.96 -10.88 18.05
C ASP A 293 8.96 -10.22 19.00
N ALA A 294 8.84 -8.89 18.99
CA ALA A 294 7.94 -8.19 19.88
C ALA A 294 6.47 -8.62 19.64
N PRO A 295 5.66 -8.86 20.69
CA PRO A 295 4.33 -9.50 20.56
C PRO A 295 3.34 -8.74 19.65
N TRP A 296 3.50 -7.43 19.52
CA TRP A 296 2.66 -6.59 18.68
C TRP A 296 3.07 -6.57 17.19
N MET A 297 4.22 -7.15 16.82
CA MET A 297 4.70 -7.14 15.44
C MET A 297 3.76 -7.91 14.49
N PRO A 298 3.38 -9.18 14.75
CA PRO A 298 2.47 -9.91 13.87
C PRO A 298 1.11 -9.23 13.66
N PRO A 299 0.38 -8.80 14.71
CA PRO A 299 -0.94 -8.19 14.52
C PRO A 299 -0.86 -6.81 13.85
N ILE A 300 0.24 -6.05 14.01
CA ILE A 300 0.40 -4.79 13.27
C ILE A 300 0.67 -5.09 11.79
N ARG A 301 1.61 -5.99 11.48
CA ARG A 301 1.96 -6.33 10.08
C ARG A 301 0.75 -6.87 9.31
N SER A 302 -0.15 -7.61 9.95
CA SER A 302 -1.35 -8.12 9.28
C SER A 302 -2.40 -7.05 8.96
N GLN A 303 -2.41 -5.92 9.69
CA GLN A 303 -3.46 -4.91 9.60
C GLN A 303 -3.00 -3.57 9.02
N ILE A 304 -1.71 -3.24 9.11
CA ILE A 304 -1.22 -1.89 8.83
C ILE A 304 -1.43 -1.45 7.38
N ASP A 305 -1.43 -2.36 6.41
CA ASP A 305 -1.66 -1.99 5.00
C ASP A 305 -3.09 -1.50 4.76
N GLN A 306 -4.08 -2.16 5.37
CA GLN A 306 -5.47 -1.71 5.30
C GLN A 306 -5.65 -0.37 6.02
N VAL A 307 -5.00 -0.20 7.18
CA VAL A 307 -5.02 1.05 7.93
C VAL A 307 -4.32 2.18 7.15
N ALA A 308 -3.22 1.90 6.47
CA ALA A 308 -2.49 2.84 5.61
C ALA A 308 -3.35 3.31 4.44
N GLN A 309 -4.04 2.39 3.75
CA GLN A 309 -4.98 2.74 2.68
C GLN A 309 -6.09 3.67 3.21
N ARG A 310 -6.70 3.33 4.34
CA ARG A 310 -7.74 4.16 4.99
C ARG A 310 -7.20 5.50 5.50
N ALA A 311 -5.91 5.59 5.79
CA ALA A 311 -5.20 6.81 6.15
C ALA A 311 -4.79 7.66 4.94
N GLY A 312 -5.07 7.22 3.71
CA GLY A 312 -4.68 7.92 2.48
C GLY A 312 -3.24 7.67 2.04
N GLN A 313 -2.64 6.55 2.46
CA GLN A 313 -1.29 6.10 2.11
C GLN A 313 -1.33 4.83 1.25
N PRO A 314 -1.89 4.86 0.02
CA PRO A 314 -2.11 3.66 -0.79
C PRO A 314 -0.82 3.03 -1.34
N ARG A 315 0.31 3.76 -1.30
CA ARG A 315 1.63 3.31 -1.73
C ARG A 315 2.55 3.01 -0.54
N TYR A 316 1.98 2.90 0.66
CA TYR A 316 2.74 2.48 1.82
C TYR A 316 3.28 1.07 1.57
N GLN A 317 4.56 0.91 1.85
CA GLN A 317 5.21 -0.38 1.96
C GLN A 317 5.62 -0.52 3.41
N GLN A 318 5.28 -1.65 4.02
CA GLN A 318 5.75 -1.93 5.37
C GLN A 318 7.27 -1.81 5.39
N PRO A 319 7.86 -1.32 6.49
CA PRO A 319 9.23 -1.63 6.77
C PRO A 319 9.37 -3.15 6.62
N THR A 320 10.09 -3.57 5.58
CA THR A 320 10.86 -4.79 5.72
C THR A 320 11.60 -4.61 7.03
N PRO A 321 11.71 -5.66 7.85
CA PRO A 321 12.70 -5.58 8.91
C PRO A 321 13.93 -4.96 8.26
N GLN A 322 14.44 -3.85 8.82
CA GLN A 322 15.82 -3.49 8.51
C GLN A 322 16.50 -4.83 8.70
N GLU A 323 17.07 -5.45 7.64
CA GLU A 323 17.94 -6.59 7.83
C GLU A 323 18.83 -6.13 8.96
N THR A 324 18.58 -6.66 10.16
CA THR A 324 18.97 -6.02 11.42
C THR A 324 20.43 -6.30 11.52
N LEU A 325 21.22 -5.61 10.68
CA LEU A 325 22.51 -6.03 10.18
C LEU A 325 22.77 -7.49 10.56
N SER A 326 22.12 -8.47 9.91
CA SER A 326 21.95 -9.83 10.46
C SER A 326 23.23 -10.35 11.09
N GLY A 327 23.31 -10.16 12.40
CA GLY A 327 24.34 -10.72 13.23
C GLY A 327 23.88 -12.11 13.62
N PRO A 328 24.80 -13.01 13.93
CA PRO A 328 24.44 -14.28 14.55
C PRO A 328 23.54 -13.99 15.77
N SER A 329 22.45 -14.75 15.92
CA SER A 329 21.56 -14.66 17.07
C SER A 329 22.34 -14.95 18.36
N ALA A 330 21.77 -14.62 19.53
CA ALA A 330 22.41 -14.97 20.80
C ALA A 330 22.72 -16.48 20.90
N ALA A 331 21.82 -17.33 20.38
CA ALA A 331 22.04 -18.78 20.30
C ALA A 331 23.18 -19.16 19.34
N ASP A 332 23.34 -18.45 18.23
CA ASP A 332 24.45 -18.67 17.28
C ASP A 332 25.80 -18.24 17.87
N ILE A 333 25.82 -17.18 18.69
CA ILE A 333 27.03 -16.72 19.40
C ILE A 333 27.44 -17.73 20.49
N ASP A 334 26.47 -18.27 21.23
CA ASP A 334 26.73 -19.29 22.25
C ASP A 334 27.24 -20.59 21.62
N ALA A 335 26.61 -21.04 20.52
CA ALA A 335 27.07 -22.19 19.73
C ALA A 335 28.48 -21.97 19.15
N ALA A 336 28.78 -20.75 18.68
CA ALA A 336 30.12 -20.38 18.22
C ALA A 336 31.17 -20.42 19.34
N GLY A 337 30.75 -20.16 20.59
CA GLY A 337 31.59 -20.25 21.79
C GLY A 337 32.10 -21.68 22.06
N GLU A 338 31.33 -22.68 21.67
CA GLU A 338 31.65 -24.11 21.84
C GLU A 338 32.51 -24.69 20.71
N MET A 339 32.67 -23.95 19.59
CA MET A 339 33.48 -24.39 18.44
C MET A 339 34.99 -24.24 18.67
N THR A 340 35.79 -25.04 17.95
CA THR A 340 37.25 -24.86 17.91
C THR A 340 37.61 -23.51 17.28
N PRO A 341 38.76 -22.91 17.65
CA PRO A 341 39.21 -21.64 17.07
C PRO A 341 39.25 -21.64 15.54
N GLU A 342 39.66 -22.76 14.94
CA GLU A 342 39.76 -22.93 13.49
C GLU A 342 38.38 -22.98 12.81
N ALA A 343 37.44 -23.74 13.38
CA ALA A 343 36.08 -23.84 12.85
C ALA A 343 35.31 -22.52 13.01
N ARG A 344 35.55 -21.79 14.11
CA ARG A 344 35.02 -20.44 14.31
C ARG A 344 35.56 -19.47 13.26
N GLN A 345 36.85 -19.55 12.94
CA GLN A 345 37.47 -18.70 11.92
C GLN A 345 36.89 -18.96 10.52
N GLU A 346 36.68 -20.22 10.14
CA GLU A 346 36.08 -20.61 8.86
C GLU A 346 34.62 -20.12 8.75
N MET A 347 33.85 -20.28 9.82
CA MET A 347 32.48 -19.76 9.90
C MET A 347 32.43 -18.24 9.75
N VAL A 348 33.30 -17.50 10.45
CA VAL A 348 33.37 -16.03 10.36
C VAL A 348 33.78 -15.60 8.94
N GLN A 349 34.71 -16.30 8.29
CA GLN A 349 35.08 -16.02 6.91
C GLN A 349 33.89 -16.21 5.96
N GLY A 350 33.16 -17.32 6.07
CA GLY A 350 31.97 -17.59 5.27
C GLY A 350 30.88 -16.53 5.44
N MET A 351 30.66 -16.04 6.67
CA MET A 351 29.71 -14.96 6.94
C MET A 351 30.13 -13.63 6.30
N VAL A 352 31.43 -13.28 6.40
CA VAL A 352 31.98 -12.06 5.79
C VAL A 352 31.91 -12.13 4.26
N ASP A 353 32.17 -13.29 3.68
CA ASP A 353 32.05 -13.52 2.24
C ASP A 353 30.60 -13.42 1.75
N GLY A 354 29.66 -14.00 2.50
CA GLY A 354 28.23 -13.88 2.22
C GLY A 354 27.75 -12.42 2.25
N LEU A 355 28.16 -11.67 3.28
CA LEU A 355 27.85 -10.23 3.37
C LEU A 355 28.45 -9.44 2.20
N SER A 356 29.73 -9.70 1.85
CA SER A 356 30.41 -9.08 0.72
C SER A 356 29.70 -9.34 -0.61
N SER A 357 29.30 -10.59 -0.88
CA SER A 357 28.59 -10.97 -2.12
C SER A 357 27.21 -10.33 -2.23
N ARG A 358 26.46 -10.30 -1.11
CA ARG A 358 25.15 -9.67 -1.05
C ARG A 358 25.23 -8.16 -1.27
N LEU A 359 26.16 -7.47 -0.60
CA LEU A 359 26.33 -6.02 -0.78
C LEU A 359 26.71 -5.64 -2.21
N ALA A 360 27.55 -6.45 -2.87
CA ALA A 360 27.91 -6.23 -4.27
C ALA A 360 26.74 -6.44 -5.25
N THR A 361 25.77 -7.30 -4.91
CA THR A 361 24.67 -7.68 -5.83
C THR A 361 23.36 -6.94 -5.56
N GLN A 362 23.03 -6.68 -4.30
CA GLN A 362 21.76 -6.11 -3.86
C GLN A 362 21.93 -4.68 -3.32
N GLY A 363 23.18 -4.22 -3.14
CA GLY A 363 23.47 -2.99 -2.41
C GLY A 363 23.25 -3.16 -0.91
N GLY A 364 23.40 -2.07 -0.16
CA GLY A 364 23.15 -2.07 1.27
C GLY A 364 23.29 -0.67 1.87
N SER A 365 22.97 -0.56 3.16
CA SER A 365 23.11 0.64 3.99
C SER A 365 24.56 0.93 4.34
N VAL A 366 24.87 2.20 4.65
CA VAL A 366 26.25 2.62 4.97
C VAL A 366 26.80 1.88 6.18
N GLU A 367 25.94 1.52 7.12
CA GLU A 367 26.28 0.75 8.32
C GLU A 367 26.72 -0.69 7.97
N GLU A 368 26.14 -1.31 6.94
CA GLU A 368 26.51 -2.65 6.48
C GLU A 368 27.87 -2.66 5.78
N TRP A 369 28.13 -1.64 4.95
CA TRP A 369 29.44 -1.44 4.34
C TRP A 369 30.52 -1.16 5.40
N ALA A 370 30.23 -0.30 6.38
CA ALA A 370 31.11 -0.02 7.51
C ALA A 370 31.42 -1.28 8.34
N ARG A 371 30.42 -2.13 8.58
CA ARG A 371 30.60 -3.40 9.29
C ARG A 371 31.49 -4.36 8.52
N LEU A 372 31.29 -4.50 7.21
CA LEU A 372 32.13 -5.36 6.37
C LEU A 372 33.60 -4.91 6.41
N ILE A 373 33.84 -3.60 6.30
CA ILE A 373 35.19 -3.01 6.39
C ILE A 373 35.85 -3.35 7.74
N ASN A 374 35.13 -3.17 8.84
CA ASN A 374 35.61 -3.48 10.19
C ASN A 374 35.89 -4.98 10.36
N ALA A 375 34.99 -5.86 9.90
CA ALA A 375 35.17 -7.30 9.99
C ALA A 375 36.40 -7.77 9.22
N LEU A 376 36.61 -7.26 8.01
CA LEU A 376 37.80 -7.56 7.22
C LEU A 376 39.09 -7.04 7.88
N GLY A 377 39.02 -5.88 8.55
CA GLY A 377 40.13 -5.36 9.36
C GLY A 377 40.51 -6.26 10.54
N VAL A 378 39.53 -6.75 11.29
CA VAL A 378 39.72 -7.69 12.41
C VAL A 378 40.31 -9.02 11.93
N LEU A 379 39.88 -9.49 10.74
CA LEU A 379 40.43 -10.70 10.10
C LEU A 379 41.82 -10.49 9.48
N GLY A 380 42.38 -9.28 9.54
CA GLY A 380 43.67 -8.93 8.95
C GLY A 380 43.66 -8.79 7.42
N GLN A 381 42.49 -8.85 6.77
CA GLN A 381 42.32 -8.76 5.32
C GLN A 381 42.28 -7.30 4.86
N LYS A 382 43.35 -6.55 5.13
CA LYS A 382 43.43 -5.10 4.91
C LYS A 382 43.27 -4.67 3.45
N ASP A 383 43.84 -5.42 2.51
CA ASP A 383 43.72 -5.12 1.08
C ASP A 383 42.26 -5.20 0.61
N ARG A 384 41.54 -6.21 1.10
CA ARG A 384 40.12 -6.41 0.79
C ARG A 384 39.26 -5.35 1.47
N ALA A 385 39.56 -4.99 2.72
CA ALA A 385 38.88 -3.89 3.41
C ALA A 385 39.07 -2.55 2.66
N SER A 386 40.28 -2.28 2.13
CA SER A 386 40.56 -1.08 1.32
C SER A 386 39.77 -1.06 0.01
N ALA A 387 39.65 -2.20 -0.67
CA ALA A 387 38.85 -2.31 -1.89
C ALA A 387 37.36 -2.04 -1.62
N ILE A 388 36.80 -2.67 -0.59
CA ILE A 388 35.39 -2.47 -0.17
C ILE A 388 35.14 -1.02 0.27
N TYR A 389 36.09 -0.39 0.96
CA TYR A 389 35.98 1.03 1.34
C TYR A 389 35.91 1.95 0.12
N LYS A 390 36.78 1.74 -0.88
CA LYS A 390 36.77 2.52 -2.13
C LYS A 390 35.44 2.38 -2.88
N GLU A 391 34.92 1.16 -2.94
CA GLU A 391 33.61 0.87 -3.56
C GLU A 391 32.49 1.57 -2.79
N ALA A 392 32.45 1.47 -1.46
CA ALA A 392 31.47 2.14 -0.62
C ALA A 392 31.50 3.67 -0.81
N VAL A 393 32.68 4.29 -0.86
CA VAL A 393 32.82 5.74 -1.09
C VAL A 393 32.20 6.16 -2.43
N GLN A 394 32.34 5.33 -3.47
CA GLN A 394 31.70 5.59 -4.77
C GLN A 394 30.17 5.43 -4.69
N VAL A 395 29.68 4.38 -4.02
CA VAL A 395 28.24 4.12 -3.85
C VAL A 395 27.54 5.24 -3.07
N PHE A 396 28.21 5.83 -2.07
CA PHE A 396 27.65 6.88 -1.21
C PHE A 396 28.15 8.30 -1.55
N ALA A 397 28.66 8.52 -2.77
CA ALA A 397 29.13 9.83 -3.20
C ALA A 397 28.06 10.93 -3.01
N GLY A 398 28.46 12.07 -2.45
CA GLY A 398 27.57 13.21 -2.17
C GLY A 398 26.71 13.09 -0.90
N LYS A 399 26.94 12.07 -0.07
CA LYS A 399 26.28 11.90 1.25
C LYS A 399 27.31 12.07 2.37
N ASP A 400 27.55 13.30 2.81
CA ASP A 400 28.62 13.64 3.77
C ASP A 400 28.57 12.83 5.08
N ALA A 401 27.36 12.62 5.62
CA ALA A 401 27.18 11.82 6.84
C ALA A 401 27.55 10.33 6.62
N ALA A 402 27.27 9.78 5.44
CA ALA A 402 27.61 8.40 5.12
C ALA A 402 29.13 8.23 4.91
N LEU A 403 29.77 9.20 4.26
CA LEU A 403 31.21 9.21 4.06
C LEU A 403 31.98 9.30 5.39
N ALA A 404 31.47 10.07 6.35
CA ALA A 404 32.04 10.14 7.70
C ALA A 404 31.99 8.79 8.43
N THR A 405 30.85 8.08 8.34
CA THR A 405 30.70 6.73 8.91
C THR A 405 31.69 5.73 8.30
N LEU A 406 31.86 5.74 6.97
CA LEU A 406 32.80 4.87 6.28
C LEU A 406 34.26 5.19 6.63
N ALA A 407 34.62 6.47 6.76
CA ALA A 407 35.95 6.88 7.19
C ALA A 407 36.26 6.42 8.62
N GLY A 408 35.28 6.46 9.52
CA GLY A 408 35.39 5.90 10.87
C GLY A 408 35.69 4.39 10.85
N ALA A 409 35.01 3.63 10.00
CA ALA A 409 35.25 2.19 9.84
C ALA A 409 36.63 1.90 9.22
N ALA A 410 37.06 2.67 8.22
CA ALA A 410 38.39 2.50 7.61
C ALA A 410 39.52 2.72 8.64
N ASN A 411 39.37 3.71 9.52
CA ASN A 411 40.30 3.95 10.64
C ASN A 411 40.33 2.76 11.62
N GLN A 412 39.17 2.24 12.01
CA GLN A 412 39.06 1.10 12.92
C GLN A 412 39.64 -0.20 12.32
N ALA A 413 39.46 -0.39 11.01
CA ALA A 413 40.06 -1.51 10.27
C ALA A 413 41.56 -1.35 10.00
N GLY A 414 42.16 -0.19 10.35
CA GLY A 414 43.58 0.08 10.18
C GLY A 414 44.02 0.13 8.72
N ILE A 415 43.16 0.68 7.85
CA ILE A 415 43.36 0.85 6.39
C ILE A 415 43.33 2.33 5.96
N SER A 416 43.32 3.26 6.91
CA SER A 416 43.57 4.66 6.61
C SER A 416 45.01 4.87 6.16
N GLU A 417 45.19 5.71 5.13
CA GLU A 417 46.50 6.31 4.80
C GLU A 417 46.98 7.23 5.93
#